data_AF-A0A168LL69-F1
#
_entry.id   AF-A0A168LL69-F1
#
_cell.length_a   1.000
_cell.length_b   1.000
_cell.length_c   1.000
_cell.angle_alpha   90.00
_cell.angle_beta   90.00
_cell.angle_gamma   90.00
#
_symmetry.space_group_name_H-M   'P 1'
#
loop_
_entity.id
_entity.type
_entity.pdbx_description
1 polymer ?
#
loop_
_entity_poly.entity_id
_entity_poly.type
_entity_poly.pdbx_seq_one_letter_code
_entity_poly.pdbx_strand_id
1 'polypeptide(L)'
;MFSSRILPSFKRSAFLQAKRFTSELSASKLQIKKADTLKPLVANNELVFGNTFTDHMISVDWDEKNGWAAPQLHPYENLSLAPSAVVFHYASECFEGMKAYKDEHGQIRLFRPDMNMARMNRSTARIALPQFNGDELIKIIGEYLKTDERWIPEGKGYSLYLRPTMIGTQEVLGVNAPTKAKLFVIGCPVGPYYKTGFNAVRLLATTEYVRAWPRGTGEAKIGGNYAPGLLPQRLAAEKGYQQNLWLFGDQHQLTEVGTMNLFILLKNDNGDLELVTPPLDGSILPGVTRDSIIG
;
A
#
# COMPACT_ATOMS: atom_id res chain seq x y z
N MET A 1 33.46 -4.16 39.51
CA MET A 1 33.16 -2.72 39.34
C MET A 1 33.22 -2.39 37.86
N PHE A 2 32.10 -2.46 37.16
CA PHE A 2 31.97 -1.91 35.81
C PHE A 2 30.89 -0.84 35.87
N SER A 3 31.32 0.40 35.66
CA SER A 3 30.53 1.62 35.79
C SER A 3 29.48 1.68 34.68
N SER A 4 28.20 1.63 35.09
CA SER A 4 27.04 1.88 34.25
C SER A 4 26.96 3.38 33.93
N ARG A 5 27.46 3.80 32.77
CA ARG A 5 27.09 5.10 32.20
C ARG A 5 25.77 4.96 31.47
N ILE A 6 24.70 5.31 32.18
CA ILE A 6 23.36 5.53 31.65
C ILE A 6 23.47 6.71 30.67
N LEU A 7 23.36 6.42 29.37
CA LEU A 7 23.16 7.46 28.35
C LEU A 7 21.76 8.07 28.55
N PRO A 8 21.62 9.41 28.55
CA PRO A 8 20.35 10.04 28.86
C PRO A 8 19.32 9.72 27.77
N SER A 9 18.09 9.46 28.21
CA SER A 9 16.92 9.32 27.34
C SER A 9 16.90 10.46 26.32
N PHE A 10 16.96 10.13 25.03
CA PHE A 10 16.53 11.03 23.97
C PHE A 10 15.06 11.38 24.24
N LYS A 11 14.84 12.50 24.93
CA LYS A 11 13.52 13.08 25.13
C LYS A 11 12.89 13.24 23.76
N ARG A 12 11.69 12.67 23.61
CA ARG A 12 10.71 12.89 22.53
C ARG A 12 10.39 14.39 22.38
N SER A 13 11.30 15.16 21.80
CA SER A 13 11.15 16.63 21.70
C SER A 13 11.55 17.20 20.33
N ALA A 14 11.64 16.37 19.29
CA ALA A 14 11.97 16.82 17.94
C ALA A 14 10.76 17.03 17.01
N PHE A 15 9.52 16.96 17.51
CA PHE A 15 8.30 17.13 16.69
C PHE A 15 7.25 18.08 17.27
N LEU A 16 7.64 18.93 18.22
CA LEU A 16 6.84 20.10 18.64
C LEU A 16 7.44 21.36 18.01
N GLN A 17 7.60 21.37 16.69
CA GLN A 17 7.97 22.56 15.94
C GLN A 17 6.73 23.05 15.20
N ALA A 18 6.08 24.04 15.83
CA ALA A 18 5.04 24.92 15.30
C ALA A 18 3.95 24.27 14.43
N LYS A 19 2.71 24.22 14.96
CA LYS A 19 1.49 24.33 14.14
C LYS A 19 1.53 25.66 13.37
N ARG A 20 2.34 25.75 12.32
CA ARG A 20 2.18 26.74 11.26
C ARG A 20 0.87 26.40 10.55
N PHE A 21 0.11 27.43 10.21
CA PHE A 21 -1.19 27.38 9.54
C PHE A 21 -1.11 26.70 8.16
N THR A 22 -0.78 25.42 8.13
CA THR A 22 -0.79 24.58 6.93
C THR A 22 -2.15 23.92 6.84
N SER A 23 -2.74 23.91 5.65
CA SER A 23 -4.04 23.30 5.44
C SER A 23 -3.97 21.79 5.62
N GLU A 24 -4.92 21.23 6.35
CA GLU A 24 -5.13 19.80 6.43
C GLU A 24 -5.96 19.30 5.24
N LEU A 25 -5.74 18.04 4.86
CA LEU A 25 -6.59 17.35 3.90
C LEU A 25 -8.02 17.32 4.44
N SER A 26 -9.00 17.80 3.66
CA SER A 26 -10.40 17.78 4.07
C SER A 26 -11.34 17.39 2.94
N ALA A 27 -12.23 16.44 3.25
CA ALA A 27 -13.30 15.99 2.38
C ALA A 27 -14.32 17.09 2.07
N SER A 28 -14.52 18.03 2.99
CA SER A 28 -15.42 19.19 2.79
C SER A 28 -14.99 20.12 1.65
N LYS A 29 -13.71 20.05 1.24
CA LYS A 29 -13.14 20.83 0.13
C LYS A 29 -13.09 20.05 -1.18
N LEU A 30 -13.65 18.84 -1.22
CA LEU A 30 -13.60 17.98 -2.40
C LEU A 30 -14.29 18.65 -3.59
N GLN A 31 -13.54 18.81 -4.68
CA GLN A 31 -14.04 19.27 -5.96
C GLN A 31 -14.32 18.05 -6.84
N ILE A 32 -15.50 17.99 -7.45
CA ILE A 32 -15.92 16.86 -8.29
C ILE A 32 -16.12 17.34 -9.72
N LYS A 33 -15.38 16.74 -10.66
CA LYS A 33 -15.55 16.89 -12.10
C LYS A 33 -15.79 15.50 -12.70
N LYS A 34 -16.99 15.24 -13.20
CA LYS A 34 -17.29 13.95 -13.85
C LYS A 34 -16.73 13.91 -15.28
N ALA A 35 -16.41 12.71 -15.75
CA ALA A 35 -16.01 12.47 -17.13
C ALA A 35 -17.19 12.69 -18.08
N ASP A 36 -16.93 13.37 -19.21
CA ASP A 36 -17.93 13.61 -20.25
C ASP A 36 -18.26 12.34 -21.04
N THR A 37 -17.32 11.39 -21.08
CA THR A 37 -17.47 10.09 -21.74
C THR A 37 -16.96 8.98 -20.83
N LEU A 38 -17.79 7.96 -20.61
CA LEU A 38 -17.46 6.81 -19.77
C LEU A 38 -16.85 5.69 -20.63
N LYS A 39 -15.82 5.04 -20.11
CA LYS A 39 -15.17 3.89 -20.77
C LYS A 39 -16.09 2.67 -20.76
N PRO A 40 -16.02 1.76 -21.74
CA PRO A 40 -16.78 0.51 -21.68
C PRO A 40 -16.38 -0.32 -20.45
N LEU A 41 -17.35 -1.04 -19.87
CA LEU A 41 -17.07 -1.99 -18.78
C LEU A 41 -16.49 -3.28 -19.35
N VAL A 42 -15.62 -3.92 -18.58
CA VAL A 42 -15.05 -5.25 -18.90
C VAL A 42 -15.85 -6.31 -18.17
N ALA A 43 -16.18 -7.41 -18.84
CA ALA A 43 -16.93 -8.50 -18.23
C ALA A 43 -16.12 -9.15 -17.09
N ASN A 44 -16.80 -9.63 -16.05
CA ASN A 44 -16.17 -10.19 -14.85
C ASN A 44 -15.14 -11.30 -15.16
N ASN A 45 -15.47 -12.22 -16.07
CA ASN A 45 -14.61 -13.33 -16.48
C ASN A 45 -13.37 -12.90 -17.29
N GLU A 46 -13.31 -11.65 -17.74
CA GLU A 46 -12.20 -11.06 -18.50
C GLU A 46 -11.30 -10.16 -17.64
N LEU A 47 -11.68 -9.91 -16.37
CA LEU A 47 -10.92 -9.03 -15.49
C LEU A 47 -9.51 -9.59 -15.22
N VAL A 48 -8.50 -8.78 -15.52
CA VAL A 48 -7.10 -9.02 -15.18
C VAL A 48 -6.64 -7.95 -14.20
N PHE A 49 -6.05 -8.39 -13.08
CA PHE A 49 -5.58 -7.48 -12.03
C PHE A 49 -4.68 -6.37 -12.60
N GLY A 50 -5.00 -5.11 -12.31
CA GLY A 50 -4.20 -3.94 -12.66
C GLY A 50 -4.19 -3.54 -14.14
N ASN A 51 -5.10 -4.06 -14.97
CA ASN A 51 -5.11 -3.79 -16.43
C ASN A 51 -6.24 -2.86 -16.88
N THR A 52 -7.30 -2.70 -16.09
CA THR A 52 -8.44 -1.84 -16.41
C THR A 52 -8.64 -0.86 -15.27
N PHE A 53 -8.84 0.42 -15.57
CA PHE A 53 -9.01 1.47 -14.57
C PHE A 53 -10.34 2.18 -14.73
N THR A 54 -10.94 2.61 -13.61
CA THR A 54 -12.24 3.29 -13.59
C THR A 54 -12.21 4.68 -14.21
N ASP A 55 -13.38 5.27 -14.47
CA ASP A 55 -13.53 6.52 -15.22
C ASP A 55 -12.86 7.72 -14.55
N HIS A 56 -12.76 7.71 -13.22
CA HIS A 56 -12.23 8.82 -12.44
C HIS A 56 -10.97 8.43 -11.64
N MET A 57 -10.32 9.43 -11.06
CA MET A 57 -9.30 9.28 -10.04
C MET A 57 -9.44 10.40 -9.01
N ILE A 58 -8.85 10.20 -7.83
CA ILE A 58 -8.64 11.27 -6.85
C ILE A 58 -7.21 11.79 -7.01
N SER A 59 -7.00 13.10 -6.93
CA SER A 59 -5.68 13.69 -6.72
C SER A 59 -5.72 14.87 -5.77
N VAL A 60 -4.66 15.03 -4.97
CA VAL A 60 -4.46 16.20 -4.13
C VAL A 60 -2.97 16.49 -4.01
N ASP A 61 -2.62 17.76 -4.18
CA ASP A 61 -1.26 18.26 -4.02
C ASP A 61 -0.99 18.69 -2.59
N TRP A 62 0.29 18.63 -2.22
CA TRP A 62 0.81 19.14 -0.96
C TRP A 62 2.12 19.87 -1.20
N ASP A 63 2.31 20.98 -0.49
CA ASP A 63 3.61 21.62 -0.35
C ASP A 63 3.86 22.06 1.10
N GLU A 64 5.14 22.13 1.49
CA GLU A 64 5.56 22.43 2.87
C GLU A 64 5.08 23.80 3.37
N LYS A 65 4.88 24.77 2.46
CA LYS A 65 4.50 26.13 2.82
C LYS A 65 3.01 26.25 3.11
N ASN A 66 2.18 25.62 2.29
CA ASN A 66 0.73 25.81 2.31
C ASN A 66 -0.02 24.64 2.93
N GLY A 67 0.54 23.43 2.91
CA GLY A 67 -0.14 22.20 3.31
C GLY A 67 -0.89 21.53 2.15
N TRP A 68 -1.97 20.82 2.47
CA TRP A 68 -2.78 20.08 1.50
C TRP A 68 -3.72 21.01 0.72
N ALA A 69 -3.68 20.92 -0.61
CA ALA A 69 -4.63 21.58 -1.49
C ALA A 69 -6.05 20.99 -1.35
N ALA A 70 -7.03 21.59 -2.05
CA ALA A 70 -8.36 21.01 -2.17
C ALA A 70 -8.25 19.68 -2.96
N PRO A 71 -8.80 18.56 -2.44
CA PRO A 71 -8.79 17.31 -3.17
C PRO A 71 -9.71 17.39 -4.39
N GLN A 72 -9.33 16.71 -5.46
CA GLN A 72 -10.06 16.69 -6.71
C GLN A 72 -10.43 15.25 -7.05
N LEU A 73 -11.71 15.00 -7.31
CA LEU A 73 -12.20 13.83 -8.02
C LEU A 73 -12.45 14.25 -9.46
N HIS A 74 -11.73 13.66 -10.40
CA HIS A 74 -11.74 14.09 -11.80
C HIS A 74 -11.49 12.91 -12.74
N PRO A 75 -11.69 13.05 -14.06
CA PRO A 75 -11.49 11.97 -15.01
C PRO A 75 -10.07 11.38 -14.93
N TYR A 76 -9.93 10.07 -15.09
CA TYR A 76 -8.63 9.41 -15.08
C TYR A 76 -7.72 10.00 -16.18
N GLU A 77 -6.52 10.45 -15.80
CA GLU A 77 -5.54 11.03 -16.72
C GLU A 77 -4.10 10.67 -16.35
N ASN A 78 -3.18 10.95 -17.28
CA ASN A 78 -1.75 10.78 -17.04
C ASN A 78 -1.23 11.88 -16.10
N LEU A 79 -0.27 11.52 -15.23
CA LEU A 79 0.43 12.49 -14.40
C LEU A 79 1.48 13.25 -15.22
N SER A 80 1.42 14.59 -15.20
CA SER A 80 2.47 15.46 -15.74
C SER A 80 3.44 15.85 -14.64
N LEU A 81 4.65 15.30 -14.66
CA LEU A 81 5.70 15.56 -13.68
C LEU A 81 6.99 16.01 -14.36
N ALA A 82 7.74 16.92 -13.74
CA ALA A 82 9.06 17.29 -14.23
C ALA A 82 9.99 16.06 -14.21
N PRO A 83 10.89 15.90 -15.18
CA PRO A 83 11.87 14.80 -15.17
C PRO A 83 12.77 14.81 -13.93
N SER A 84 12.95 15.95 -13.28
CA SER A 84 13.71 16.13 -12.03
C SER A 84 12.90 15.79 -10.77
N ALA A 85 11.66 15.33 -10.88
CA ALA A 85 10.85 14.96 -9.73
C ALA A 85 11.49 13.81 -8.94
N VAL A 86 11.68 14.00 -7.63
CA VAL A 86 12.41 13.07 -6.76
C VAL A 86 11.88 11.63 -6.76
N VAL A 87 10.59 11.41 -7.07
CA VAL A 87 10.02 10.06 -7.23
C VAL A 87 10.77 9.23 -8.28
N PHE A 88 11.20 9.83 -9.39
CA PHE A 88 11.88 9.13 -10.48
C PHE A 88 13.32 8.73 -10.15
N HIS A 89 13.94 9.38 -9.18
CA HIS A 89 15.37 9.22 -8.87
C HIS A 89 15.61 8.45 -7.58
N TYR A 90 14.77 8.66 -6.57
CA TYR A 90 15.03 8.18 -5.20
C TYR A 90 13.89 7.35 -4.61
N ALA A 91 12.93 6.92 -5.44
CA ALA A 91 11.76 6.13 -5.03
C ALA A 91 11.04 6.75 -3.82
N SER A 92 10.91 8.09 -3.82
CA SER A 92 10.16 8.83 -2.82
C SER A 92 8.65 8.60 -3.02
N GLU A 93 8.22 7.37 -2.74
CA GLU A 93 6.86 6.91 -3.00
C GLU A 93 6.42 5.79 -2.06
N CYS A 94 5.15 5.79 -1.72
CA CYS A 94 4.49 4.69 -1.04
C CYS A 94 3.08 4.51 -1.57
N PHE A 95 2.50 3.34 -1.33
CA PHE A 95 1.16 3.03 -1.81
C PHE A 95 0.40 2.17 -0.82
N GLU A 96 -0.91 2.11 -1.01
CA GLU A 96 -1.80 1.21 -0.32
C GLU A 96 -2.57 0.30 -1.27
N GLY A 97 -3.17 -0.73 -0.70
CA GLY A 97 -3.99 -1.68 -1.43
C GLY A 97 -5.16 -2.14 -0.60
N MET A 98 -6.37 -1.72 -0.96
CA MET A 98 -7.60 -2.13 -0.31
C MET A 98 -8.70 -2.39 -1.34
N LYS A 99 -9.84 -2.90 -0.89
CA LYS A 99 -10.93 -3.32 -1.77
C LYS A 99 -12.26 -2.78 -1.31
N ALA A 100 -13.08 -2.40 -2.29
CA ALA A 100 -14.50 -2.15 -2.13
C ALA A 100 -15.29 -3.33 -2.71
N TYR A 101 -16.38 -3.67 -2.04
CA TYR A 101 -17.27 -4.78 -2.39
C TYR A 101 -18.71 -4.30 -2.41
N LYS A 102 -19.53 -4.89 -3.27
CA LYS A 102 -20.99 -4.85 -3.12
C LYS A 102 -21.42 -6.02 -2.24
N ASP A 103 -22.21 -5.75 -1.22
CA ASP A 103 -22.84 -6.80 -0.43
C ASP A 103 -24.08 -7.38 -1.13
N GLU A 104 -24.77 -8.31 -0.46
CA GLU A 104 -25.98 -8.95 -0.98
C GLU A 104 -27.16 -7.99 -1.21
N HIS A 105 -27.10 -6.78 -0.65
CA HIS A 105 -28.09 -5.71 -0.82
C HIS A 105 -27.60 -4.63 -1.81
N GLY A 106 -26.47 -4.84 -2.48
CA GLY A 106 -25.86 -3.87 -3.39
C GLY A 106 -25.16 -2.70 -2.70
N GLN A 107 -25.05 -2.70 -1.37
CA GLN A 107 -24.36 -1.63 -0.64
C GLN A 107 -22.85 -1.76 -0.78
N ILE A 108 -22.19 -0.62 -0.99
CA ILE A 108 -20.74 -0.54 -1.09
C ILE A 108 -20.11 -0.64 0.31
N ARG A 109 -19.19 -1.58 0.49
CA ARG A 109 -18.44 -1.78 1.74
C ARG A 109 -16.94 -1.76 1.50
N LEU A 110 -16.22 -1.08 2.39
CA LEU A 110 -14.77 -1.14 2.52
C LEU A 110 -14.40 -2.10 3.65
N PHE A 111 -13.34 -2.87 3.47
CA PHE A 111 -12.82 -3.77 4.51
C PHE A 111 -11.67 -3.12 5.29
N ARG A 112 -11.92 -2.77 6.56
CA ARG A 112 -10.94 -2.16 7.50
C ARG A 112 -10.09 -1.03 6.87
N PRO A 113 -10.72 -0.01 6.24
CA PRO A 113 -9.98 1.04 5.53
C PRO A 113 -9.10 1.90 6.46
N ASP A 114 -9.52 2.07 7.71
CA ASP A 114 -8.78 2.73 8.80
C ASP A 114 -7.38 2.14 9.00
N MET A 115 -7.25 0.81 8.98
CA MET A 115 -5.97 0.11 9.11
C MET A 115 -5.03 0.40 7.93
N ASN A 116 -5.59 0.56 6.72
CA ASN A 116 -4.82 0.92 5.53
C ASN A 116 -4.36 2.38 5.62
N MET A 117 -5.21 3.31 6.09
CA MET A 117 -4.81 4.70 6.31
C MET A 117 -3.69 4.82 7.35
N ALA A 118 -3.80 4.06 8.45
CA ALA A 118 -2.77 4.02 9.48
C ALA A 118 -1.43 3.49 8.94
N ARG A 119 -1.44 2.44 8.11
CA ARG A 119 -0.22 1.91 7.49
C ARG A 119 0.34 2.85 6.42
N MET A 120 -0.50 3.56 5.67
CA MET A 120 -0.06 4.58 4.73
C MET A 120 0.67 5.71 5.47
N ASN A 121 0.11 6.24 6.57
CA ASN A 121 0.75 7.28 7.38
C ASN A 121 2.06 6.83 8.04
N ARG A 122 2.20 5.54 8.40
CA ARG A 122 3.49 4.98 8.84
C ARG A 122 4.50 4.93 7.70
N SER A 123 4.04 4.58 6.49
CA SER A 123 4.88 4.51 5.30
C SER A 123 5.36 5.90 4.87
N THR A 124 4.47 6.90 4.83
CA THR A 124 4.84 8.28 4.49
C THR A 124 5.83 8.85 5.49
N ALA A 125 5.60 8.66 6.80
CA ALA A 125 6.53 9.08 7.85
C ALA A 125 7.92 8.44 7.69
N ARG A 126 7.99 7.17 7.27
CA ARG A 126 9.26 6.46 7.08
C ARG A 126 10.12 7.05 5.96
N ILE A 127 9.51 7.69 4.96
CA ILE A 127 10.21 8.32 3.82
C ILE A 127 10.01 9.84 3.77
N ALA A 128 9.69 10.45 4.91
CA ALA A 128 9.52 11.90 5.08
C ALA A 128 8.51 12.56 4.11
N LEU A 129 7.51 11.81 3.66
CA LEU A 129 6.35 12.37 2.96
C LEU A 129 5.30 12.88 3.95
N PRO A 130 4.43 13.83 3.56
CA PRO A 130 3.44 14.40 4.46
C PRO A 130 2.43 13.36 4.95
N GLN A 131 2.06 13.48 6.23
CA GLN A 131 0.96 12.72 6.80
C GLN A 131 -0.37 13.45 6.57
N PHE A 132 -1.47 12.71 6.69
CA PHE A 132 -2.83 13.22 6.47
C PHE A 132 -3.81 12.61 7.47
N ASN A 133 -4.99 13.23 7.59
CA ASN A 133 -6.10 12.64 8.35
C ASN A 133 -6.72 11.49 7.54
N GLY A 134 -6.58 10.26 8.05
CA GLY A 134 -7.10 9.05 7.40
C GLY A 134 -8.62 9.07 7.19
N ASP A 135 -9.37 9.60 8.14
CA ASP A 135 -10.84 9.65 8.06
C ASP A 135 -11.31 10.57 6.93
N GLU A 136 -10.58 11.66 6.68
CA GLU A 136 -10.89 12.58 5.58
C GLU A 136 -10.63 11.90 4.23
N LEU A 137 -9.53 11.14 4.09
CA LEU A 137 -9.28 10.37 2.86
C LEU A 137 -10.32 9.26 2.66
N ILE A 138 -10.77 8.58 3.72
CA ILE A 138 -11.84 7.57 3.64
C ILE A 138 -13.14 8.19 3.13
N LYS A 139 -13.52 9.38 3.62
CA LYS A 139 -14.71 10.09 3.13
C LYS A 139 -14.59 10.45 1.64
N ILE A 140 -13.42 10.94 1.22
CA ILE A 140 -13.15 11.26 -0.20
C ILE A 140 -13.24 9.99 -1.07
N ILE A 141 -12.68 8.88 -0.60
CA ILE A 141 -12.79 7.58 -1.27
C ILE A 141 -14.25 7.10 -1.32
N GLY A 142 -15.07 7.41 -0.31
CA GLY A 142 -16.50 7.17 -0.33
C GLY A 142 -17.21 7.87 -1.49
N GLU A 143 -16.94 9.15 -1.73
CA GLU A 143 -17.50 9.89 -2.88
C GLU A 143 -16.98 9.36 -4.22
N TYR A 144 -15.73 8.90 -4.25
CA TYR A 144 -15.16 8.21 -5.41
C TYR A 144 -15.87 6.92 -5.75
N LEU A 145 -16.10 6.05 -4.76
CA LEU A 145 -16.82 4.81 -4.96
C LEU A 145 -18.28 5.01 -5.39
N LYS A 146 -18.95 6.06 -4.89
CA LYS A 146 -20.29 6.43 -5.36
C LYS A 146 -20.28 6.93 -6.81
N THR A 147 -19.26 7.69 -7.19
CA THR A 147 -19.13 8.22 -8.56
C THR A 147 -18.84 7.12 -9.57
N ASP A 148 -17.98 6.17 -9.21
CA ASP A 148 -17.56 5.04 -10.04
C ASP A 148 -18.26 3.72 -9.66
N GLU A 149 -19.46 3.76 -9.07
CA GLU A 149 -20.16 2.57 -8.54
C GLU A 149 -20.33 1.45 -9.59
N ARG A 150 -20.57 1.83 -10.85
CA ARG A 150 -20.71 0.89 -11.98
C ARG A 150 -19.47 0.02 -12.22
N TRP A 151 -18.31 0.43 -11.72
CA TRP A 151 -17.06 -0.30 -11.80
C TRP A 151 -16.86 -1.32 -10.68
N ILE A 152 -17.75 -1.37 -9.70
CA ILE A 152 -17.65 -2.34 -8.61
C ILE A 152 -18.33 -3.64 -9.06
N PRO A 153 -17.55 -4.67 -9.44
CA PRO A 153 -18.12 -5.91 -9.94
C PRO A 153 -18.85 -6.66 -8.84
N GLU A 154 -19.92 -7.35 -9.23
CA GLU A 154 -20.73 -8.18 -8.34
C GLU A 154 -20.27 -9.64 -8.38
N GLY A 155 -20.63 -10.38 -7.34
CA GLY A 155 -20.36 -11.82 -7.22
C GLY A 155 -19.17 -12.16 -6.32
N LYS A 156 -19.18 -13.38 -5.80
CA LYS A 156 -18.17 -13.86 -4.85
C LYS A 156 -16.79 -13.88 -5.51
N GLY A 157 -15.82 -13.27 -4.83
CA GLY A 157 -14.43 -13.18 -5.31
C GLY A 157 -14.14 -11.99 -6.22
N TYR A 158 -15.15 -11.19 -6.56
CA TYR A 158 -15.01 -9.94 -7.30
C TYR A 158 -15.00 -8.73 -6.36
N SER A 159 -14.27 -7.70 -6.76
CA SER A 159 -14.15 -6.44 -5.99
C SER A 159 -13.61 -5.31 -6.86
N LEU A 160 -13.77 -4.06 -6.40
CA LEU A 160 -12.99 -2.94 -6.91
C LEU A 160 -11.75 -2.77 -6.05
N TYR A 161 -10.56 -2.97 -6.63
CA TYR A 161 -9.30 -2.71 -5.94
C TYR A 161 -8.96 -1.22 -6.01
N LEU A 162 -8.66 -0.63 -4.86
CA LEU A 162 -8.26 0.76 -4.70
C LEU A 162 -6.75 0.84 -4.45
N ARG A 163 -6.10 1.76 -5.17
CA ARG A 163 -4.66 2.04 -5.09
C ARG A 163 -4.41 3.49 -4.69
N PRO A 164 -4.52 3.85 -3.39
CA PRO A 164 -3.95 5.08 -2.89
C PRO A 164 -2.43 5.07 -3.08
N THR A 165 -1.86 6.17 -3.55
CA THR A 165 -0.43 6.32 -3.83
C THR A 165 0.01 7.72 -3.45
N MET A 166 1.14 7.86 -2.77
CA MET A 166 1.77 9.15 -2.50
C MET A 166 3.18 9.19 -3.05
N ILE A 167 3.51 10.25 -3.77
CA ILE A 167 4.80 10.46 -4.43
C ILE A 167 5.37 11.84 -4.07
N GLY A 168 6.70 11.93 -3.94
CA GLY A 168 7.42 13.19 -3.86
C GLY A 168 7.53 13.85 -5.24
N THR A 169 7.08 15.09 -5.38
CA THR A 169 7.02 15.82 -6.65
C THR A 169 7.97 17.01 -6.70
N GLN A 170 8.84 17.15 -5.71
CA GLN A 170 9.85 18.21 -5.68
C GLN A 170 10.82 18.06 -6.87
N GLU A 171 11.08 19.17 -7.55
CA GLU A 171 11.85 19.22 -8.81
C GLU A 171 13.34 19.48 -8.53
N VAL A 172 14.01 18.54 -7.88
CA VAL A 172 15.41 18.66 -7.48
C VAL A 172 16.11 17.30 -7.54
N LEU A 173 17.41 17.31 -7.85
CA LEU A 173 18.27 16.13 -7.73
C LEU A 173 18.98 16.05 -6.37
N GLY A 174 18.78 17.04 -5.49
CA GLY A 174 19.31 16.97 -4.14
C GLY A 174 18.53 15.97 -3.29
N VAL A 175 19.23 15.05 -2.62
CA VAL A 175 18.61 14.05 -1.74
C VAL A 175 18.26 14.70 -0.40
N ASN A 176 17.01 15.14 -0.27
CA ASN A 176 16.45 15.75 0.94
C ASN A 176 15.00 15.28 1.18
N ALA A 177 14.44 15.61 2.34
CA ALA A 177 13.01 15.42 2.58
C ALA A 177 12.19 16.21 1.54
N PRO A 178 11.21 15.58 0.84
CA PRO A 178 10.43 16.26 -0.19
C PRO A 178 9.62 17.43 0.37
N THR A 179 9.74 18.61 -0.24
CA THR A 179 8.92 19.79 0.10
C THR A 179 7.65 19.91 -0.74
N LYS A 180 7.46 19.01 -1.71
CA LYS A 180 6.24 18.87 -2.52
C LYS A 180 5.91 17.39 -2.66
N ALA A 181 4.62 17.07 -2.60
CA ALA A 181 4.11 15.73 -2.78
C ALA A 181 2.75 15.75 -3.48
N LYS A 182 2.37 14.60 -4.05
CA LYS A 182 1.04 14.35 -4.60
C LYS A 182 0.51 13.04 -4.03
N LEU A 183 -0.71 13.08 -3.51
CA LEU A 183 -1.50 11.90 -3.18
C LEU A 183 -2.54 11.68 -4.29
N PHE A 184 -2.69 10.46 -4.76
CA PHE A 184 -3.74 10.09 -5.71
C PHE A 184 -4.33 8.72 -5.42
N VAL A 185 -5.56 8.47 -5.87
CA VAL A 185 -6.25 7.18 -5.74
C VAL A 185 -6.82 6.79 -7.08
N ILE A 186 -6.52 5.57 -7.52
CA ILE A 186 -7.10 4.96 -8.72
C ILE A 186 -7.76 3.63 -8.37
N GLY A 187 -8.77 3.25 -9.17
CA GLY A 187 -9.54 2.02 -9.00
C GLY A 187 -9.35 1.08 -10.18
N CYS A 188 -9.34 -0.22 -9.91
CA CYS A 188 -9.28 -1.28 -10.91
C CYS A 188 -10.26 -2.39 -10.52
N PRO A 189 -11.25 -2.76 -11.35
CA PRO A 189 -12.07 -3.93 -11.09
C PRO A 189 -11.20 -5.20 -11.13
N VAL A 190 -11.39 -6.10 -10.18
CA VAL A 190 -10.58 -7.33 -10.07
C VAL A 190 -11.46 -8.54 -9.77
N GLY A 191 -11.14 -9.65 -10.41
CA GLY A 191 -11.68 -10.96 -10.08
C GLY A 191 -10.82 -11.74 -9.08
N PRO A 192 -11.09 -13.04 -8.92
CA PRO A 192 -10.28 -13.95 -8.13
C PRO A 192 -8.81 -13.96 -8.60
N TYR A 193 -7.88 -14.02 -7.66
CA TYR A 193 -6.45 -13.87 -7.94
C TYR A 193 -5.85 -15.00 -8.80
N TYR A 194 -6.44 -16.20 -8.74
CA TYR A 194 -6.04 -17.34 -9.56
C TYR A 194 -7.20 -17.76 -10.46
N LYS A 195 -6.99 -17.72 -11.78
CA LYS A 195 -7.96 -18.20 -12.80
C LYS A 195 -8.35 -19.66 -12.58
N THR A 196 -7.52 -20.42 -11.89
CA THR A 196 -7.73 -21.84 -11.57
C THR A 196 -8.46 -22.08 -10.25
N GLY A 197 -8.90 -21.04 -9.52
CA GLY A 197 -9.54 -21.18 -8.20
C GLY A 197 -8.55 -21.33 -7.05
N PHE A 198 -8.90 -22.10 -6.01
CA PHE A 198 -8.09 -22.33 -4.80
C PHE A 198 -6.89 -23.28 -5.01
N ASN A 199 -6.25 -23.25 -6.17
CA ASN A 199 -5.09 -24.12 -6.41
C ASN A 199 -3.87 -23.62 -5.64
N ALA A 200 -3.16 -24.56 -5.01
CA ALA A 200 -1.91 -24.27 -4.33
C ALA A 200 -0.87 -23.69 -5.30
N VAL A 201 -0.09 -22.72 -4.82
CA VAL A 201 1.06 -22.19 -5.55
C VAL A 201 2.34 -22.90 -5.14
N ARG A 202 3.26 -23.06 -6.09
CA ARG A 202 4.63 -23.51 -5.83
C ARG A 202 5.51 -22.32 -5.51
N LEU A 203 6.29 -22.46 -4.45
CA LEU A 203 7.18 -21.41 -3.94
C LEU A 203 8.64 -21.75 -4.20
N LEU A 204 9.42 -20.78 -4.70
CA LEU A 204 10.87 -20.89 -4.72
C LEU A 204 11.44 -20.31 -3.42
N ALA A 205 12.08 -21.16 -2.61
CA ALA A 205 12.88 -20.72 -1.49
C ALA A 205 14.34 -20.62 -1.93
N THR A 206 14.96 -19.44 -1.78
CA THR A 206 16.37 -19.19 -2.12
C THR A 206 17.01 -18.30 -1.08
N THR A 207 18.28 -18.55 -0.79
CA THR A 207 19.12 -17.75 0.13
C THR A 207 19.91 -16.66 -0.59
N GLU A 208 19.85 -16.62 -1.92
CA GLU A 208 20.58 -15.65 -2.75
C GLU A 208 20.01 -14.21 -2.62
N TYR A 209 18.72 -14.09 -2.30
CA TYR A 209 18.02 -12.82 -2.26
C TYR A 209 17.31 -12.62 -0.93
N VAL A 210 17.46 -11.42 -0.37
CA VAL A 210 16.77 -10.98 0.84
C VAL A 210 15.76 -9.90 0.47
N ARG A 211 14.51 -10.08 0.89
CA ARG A 211 13.42 -9.12 0.64
C ARG A 211 13.55 -7.85 1.49
N ALA A 212 13.85 -8.04 2.76
CA ALA A 212 13.97 -6.99 3.77
C ALA A 212 14.79 -7.52 4.95
N TRP A 213 15.28 -6.60 5.77
CA TRP A 213 16.05 -6.88 6.98
C TRP A 213 15.55 -6.00 8.14
N PRO A 214 15.74 -6.43 9.41
CA PRO A 214 15.39 -5.62 10.57
C PRO A 214 16.00 -4.23 10.51
N ARG A 215 15.22 -3.21 10.94
CA ARG A 215 15.55 -1.78 10.85
C ARG A 215 15.62 -1.20 9.42
N GLY A 216 15.48 -2.04 8.39
CA GLY A 216 15.24 -1.62 7.01
C GLY A 216 13.84 -1.01 6.84
N THR A 217 13.29 -1.10 5.64
CA THR A 217 11.99 -0.51 5.29
C THR A 217 10.88 -1.56 5.09
N GLY A 218 11.13 -2.84 5.40
CA GLY A 218 10.24 -3.96 5.06
C GLY A 218 8.83 -3.90 5.67
N GLU A 219 8.68 -3.22 6.80
CA GLU A 219 7.39 -2.98 7.48
C GLU A 219 6.55 -1.83 6.88
N ALA A 220 7.13 -1.05 5.96
CA ALA A 220 6.46 0.05 5.28
C ALA A 220 6.14 -0.32 3.83
N LYS A 221 5.06 0.24 3.28
CA LYS A 221 4.57 -0.08 1.93
C LYS A 221 5.15 0.87 0.87
N ILE A 222 6.47 0.90 0.79
CA ILE A 222 7.28 1.81 -0.05
C ILE A 222 7.63 1.12 -1.36
N GLY A 223 7.60 1.85 -2.49
CA GLY A 223 7.89 1.29 -3.83
C GLY A 223 9.26 0.61 -3.91
N GLY A 224 10.27 1.20 -3.26
CA GLY A 224 11.63 0.66 -3.15
C GLY A 224 11.75 -0.72 -2.51
N ASN A 225 10.73 -1.21 -1.79
CA ASN A 225 10.71 -2.58 -1.24
C ASN A 225 10.29 -3.64 -2.27
N TYR A 226 9.71 -3.23 -3.40
CA TYR A 226 9.15 -4.13 -4.41
C TYR A 226 10.07 -4.28 -5.61
N ALA A 227 10.68 -3.18 -6.07
CA ALA A 227 11.54 -3.19 -7.25
C ALA A 227 12.69 -4.21 -7.17
N PRO A 228 13.42 -4.35 -6.04
CA PRO A 228 14.46 -5.38 -5.90
C PRO A 228 13.95 -6.83 -5.98
N GLY A 229 12.67 -7.06 -5.69
CA GLY A 229 12.04 -8.38 -5.76
C GLY A 229 11.68 -8.84 -7.18
N LEU A 230 11.76 -7.95 -8.19
CA LEU A 230 11.35 -8.26 -9.55
C LEU A 230 12.27 -9.28 -10.25
N LEU A 231 13.59 -9.17 -10.06
CA LEU A 231 14.53 -10.14 -10.61
C LEU A 231 14.35 -11.54 -9.98
N PRO A 232 14.32 -11.69 -8.64
CA PRO A 232 14.03 -12.98 -8.01
C PRO A 232 12.69 -13.58 -8.48
N GLN A 233 11.65 -12.76 -8.65
CA GLN A 233 10.36 -13.21 -9.15
C GLN A 233 10.43 -13.74 -10.59
N ARG A 234 11.23 -13.09 -11.47
CA ARG A 234 11.48 -13.58 -12.82
C ARG A 234 12.19 -14.94 -12.81
N LEU A 235 13.25 -15.07 -12.01
CA LEU A 235 14.02 -16.32 -11.88
C LEU A 235 13.19 -17.46 -11.30
N ALA A 236 12.28 -17.16 -10.36
CA ALA A 236 11.31 -18.13 -9.85
C ALA A 236 10.37 -18.64 -10.96
N ALA A 237 9.84 -17.72 -11.78
CA ALA A 237 8.96 -18.05 -12.90
C ALA A 237 9.66 -18.91 -13.97
N GLU A 238 10.92 -18.59 -14.31
CA GLU A 238 11.74 -19.39 -15.25
C GLU A 238 11.93 -20.84 -14.77
N LYS A 239 11.94 -21.07 -13.46
CA LYS A 239 12.02 -22.39 -12.82
C LYS A 239 10.65 -23.05 -12.59
N GLY A 240 9.55 -22.45 -13.06
CA GLY A 240 8.19 -22.98 -12.93
C GLY A 240 7.50 -22.72 -11.59
N TYR A 241 8.02 -21.80 -10.76
CA TYR A 241 7.41 -21.38 -9.49
C TYR A 241 6.58 -20.11 -9.68
N GLN A 242 5.51 -19.96 -8.88
CA GLN A 242 4.60 -18.82 -9.01
C GLN A 242 4.99 -17.65 -8.11
N GLN A 243 5.64 -17.91 -6.98
CA GLN A 243 6.05 -16.89 -6.01
C GLN A 243 7.37 -17.28 -5.33
N ASN A 244 8.03 -16.31 -4.71
CA ASN A 244 9.17 -16.56 -3.82
C ASN A 244 8.68 -16.84 -2.38
N LEU A 245 9.31 -17.78 -1.69
CA LEU A 245 9.31 -17.87 -0.24
C LEU A 245 10.55 -17.14 0.26
N TRP A 246 10.37 -15.99 0.88
CA TRP A 246 11.46 -15.14 1.31
C TRP A 246 12.10 -15.69 2.59
N LEU A 247 13.42 -15.89 2.53
CA LEU A 247 14.24 -16.37 3.65
C LEU A 247 15.08 -15.21 4.22
N PHE A 248 15.37 -15.26 5.52
CA PHE A 248 16.23 -14.28 6.17
C PHE A 248 17.15 -14.91 7.23
N GLY A 249 18.37 -14.39 7.33
CA GLY A 249 19.36 -14.80 8.34
C GLY A 249 19.98 -16.18 8.12
N ASP A 250 20.97 -16.51 8.95
CA ASP A 250 21.76 -17.74 8.83
C ASP A 250 20.93 -19.01 9.07
N GLN A 251 19.83 -18.87 9.82
CA GLN A 251 18.87 -19.96 10.10
C GLN A 251 17.76 -20.06 9.06
N HIS A 252 17.83 -19.27 7.97
CA HIS A 252 16.86 -19.28 6.87
C HIS A 252 15.41 -19.12 7.34
N GLN A 253 15.18 -18.17 8.25
CA GLN A 253 13.87 -17.88 8.80
C GLN A 253 12.87 -17.57 7.68
N LEU A 254 11.69 -18.19 7.75
CA LEU A 254 10.61 -17.93 6.80
C LEU A 254 9.98 -16.56 7.11
N THR A 255 9.82 -15.71 6.10
CA THR A 255 9.32 -14.34 6.31
C THR A 255 7.97 -14.10 5.61
N GLU A 256 7.98 -14.00 4.29
CA GLU A 256 6.79 -13.71 3.47
C GLU A 256 6.74 -14.59 2.23
N VAL A 257 5.55 -14.71 1.63
CA VAL A 257 5.32 -15.42 0.37
C VAL A 257 5.02 -14.39 -0.71
N GLY A 258 6.02 -14.04 -1.52
CA GLY A 258 5.89 -12.99 -2.52
C GLY A 258 5.58 -11.65 -1.88
N THR A 259 4.36 -11.15 -2.10
CA THR A 259 3.86 -9.91 -1.46
C THR A 259 2.76 -10.18 -0.43
N MET A 260 2.75 -11.38 0.16
CA MET A 260 1.75 -11.85 1.13
C MET A 260 2.43 -12.26 2.43
N ASN A 261 1.76 -12.05 3.56
CA ASN A 261 2.21 -12.61 4.82
C ASN A 261 2.10 -14.15 4.82
N LEU A 262 3.02 -14.82 5.52
CA LEU A 262 3.05 -16.26 5.68
C LEU A 262 2.26 -16.69 6.92
N PHE A 263 1.46 -17.76 6.79
CA PHE A 263 0.88 -18.51 7.90
C PHE A 263 1.17 -19.99 7.69
N ILE A 264 1.42 -20.71 8.78
CA ILE A 264 1.64 -22.16 8.78
C ILE A 264 0.73 -22.77 9.85
N LEU A 265 -0.13 -23.70 9.46
CA LEU A 265 -0.87 -24.54 10.38
C LEU A 265 -0.09 -25.84 10.59
N LEU A 266 0.35 -26.09 11.81
CA LEU A 266 1.18 -27.24 12.17
C LEU A 266 0.68 -27.89 13.45
N LYS A 267 1.21 -29.08 13.77
CA LYS A 267 1.10 -29.65 15.11
C LYS A 267 2.32 -29.23 15.91
N ASN A 268 2.12 -28.65 17.08
CA ASN A 268 3.21 -28.31 18.00
C ASN A 268 3.74 -29.57 18.70
N ASP A 269 4.76 -29.41 19.54
CA ASP A 269 5.40 -30.52 20.26
C ASP A 269 4.46 -31.26 21.22
N ASN A 270 3.36 -30.62 21.64
CA ASN A 270 2.33 -31.24 22.49
C ASN A 270 1.26 -31.99 21.66
N GLY A 271 1.34 -31.95 20.33
CA GLY A 271 0.38 -32.56 19.42
C GLY A 271 -0.84 -31.68 19.09
N ASP A 272 -0.91 -30.46 19.62
CA ASP A 272 -2.00 -29.52 19.38
C ASP A 272 -1.83 -28.82 18.03
N LEU A 273 -2.95 -28.50 17.36
CA LEU A 273 -2.91 -27.67 16.17
C LEU A 273 -2.59 -26.22 16.54
N GLU A 274 -1.57 -25.67 15.89
CA GLU A 274 -1.09 -24.31 16.10
C GLU A 274 -0.98 -23.58 14.75
N LEU A 275 -1.51 -22.36 14.69
CA LEU A 275 -1.36 -21.46 13.56
C LEU A 275 -0.24 -20.45 13.87
N VAL A 276 0.89 -20.59 13.19
CA VAL A 276 2.06 -19.71 13.39
C VAL A 276 2.26 -18.76 12.21
N THR A 277 2.81 -17.59 12.50
CA THR A 277 3.19 -16.58 11.51
C THR A 277 4.42 -15.82 12.02
N PRO A 278 5.32 -15.34 11.14
CA PRO A 278 6.47 -14.56 11.57
C PRO A 278 6.09 -13.31 12.40
N PRO A 279 6.87 -12.95 13.43
CA PRO A 279 6.62 -11.76 14.23
C PRO A 279 6.91 -10.48 13.45
N LEU A 280 6.38 -9.35 13.91
CA LEU A 280 6.62 -8.03 13.32
C LEU A 280 7.90 -7.42 13.90
N ASP A 281 9.06 -7.76 13.33
CA ASP A 281 10.39 -7.32 13.77
C ASP A 281 10.98 -6.15 12.94
N GLY A 282 10.14 -5.54 12.09
CA GLY A 282 10.52 -4.50 11.12
C GLY A 282 10.88 -5.01 9.72
N SER A 283 11.05 -6.32 9.55
CA SER A 283 11.31 -6.96 8.26
C SER A 283 10.06 -7.54 7.58
N ILE A 284 8.90 -7.54 8.27
CA ILE A 284 7.62 -8.08 7.77
C ILE A 284 6.61 -6.95 7.61
N LEU A 285 5.84 -6.95 6.51
CA LEU A 285 4.79 -5.96 6.31
C LEU A 285 3.60 -6.29 7.24
N PRO A 286 3.12 -5.37 8.08
CA PRO A 286 1.93 -5.59 8.90
C PRO A 286 0.67 -5.56 8.03
N GLY A 287 0.33 -6.70 7.42
CA GLY A 287 -0.82 -6.86 6.54
C GLY A 287 -2.15 -6.77 7.28
N VAL A 288 -3.17 -6.15 6.66
CA VAL A 288 -4.52 -6.05 7.26
C VAL A 288 -5.16 -7.44 7.33
N THR A 289 -4.95 -8.28 6.31
CA THR A 289 -5.41 -9.67 6.32
C THR A 289 -4.72 -10.48 7.40
N ARG A 290 -3.41 -10.31 7.61
CA ARG A 290 -2.67 -10.95 8.70
C ARG A 290 -3.26 -10.59 10.05
N ASP A 291 -3.45 -9.30 10.30
CA ASP A 291 -4.05 -8.80 11.54
C ASP A 291 -5.46 -9.38 11.75
N SER A 292 -6.28 -9.41 10.70
CA SER A 292 -7.65 -9.94 10.77
C SER A 292 -7.73 -11.46 10.99
N ILE A 293 -6.71 -12.22 10.58
CA ILE A 293 -6.63 -13.67 10.84
C ILE A 293 -6.28 -13.95 12.30
N ILE A 294 -5.41 -13.12 12.89
CA ILE A 294 -4.93 -13.31 14.27
C ILE A 294 -6.00 -12.89 15.30
N GLY A 295 -6.73 -11.81 15.02
CA GLY A 295 -7.74 -11.24 15.94
C GLY A 295 -7.21 -10.04 16.69
#